data_AF-A0A078MKT0-F1
#
_entry.id   AF-A0A078MKT0-F1
#
_cell.length_a   1.000
_cell.length_b   1.000
_cell.length_c   1.000
_cell.angle_alpha   90.00
_cell.angle_beta   90.00
_cell.angle_gamma   90.00
#
_symmetry.space_group_name_H-M   'P 1'
#
loop_
_entity.id
_entity.type
_entity.pdbx_description
1 polymer ?
#
loop_
_entity_poly.entity_id
_entity_poly.type
_entity_poly.pdbx_seq_one_letter_code
_entity_poly.pdbx_strand_id
1 'polypeptide(L)'
;MRLEGWQIIIVIVLAVLLFGAPKLPGLARSVGQSLRIFKSEVRQLKDENNGPAPQAAPGGPAPQPAPLSPGSPAGESAPGEHRHQEP
;
A
#
# COMPACT_ATOMS: atom_id res chain seq x y z
N MET A 1 9.61 -25.70 -35.30
CA MET A 1 9.24 -24.27 -35.28
C MET A 1 9.32 -23.81 -33.84
N ARG A 2 10.40 -23.13 -33.46
CA ARG A 2 10.63 -22.72 -32.07
C ARG A 2 9.75 -21.49 -31.82
N LEU A 3 8.71 -21.66 -31.01
CA LEU A 3 7.97 -20.54 -30.47
C LEU A 3 8.86 -19.92 -29.39
N GLU A 4 9.83 -19.14 -29.86
CA GLU A 4 10.71 -18.32 -29.03
C GLU A 4 9.79 -17.46 -28.16
N GLY A 5 9.85 -17.60 -26.82
CA GLY A 5 8.94 -16.94 -25.87
C GLY A 5 8.75 -15.43 -26.07
N TRP A 6 9.60 -14.81 -26.89
CA TRP A 6 9.42 -13.51 -27.51
C TRP A 6 8.03 -13.26 -28.12
N GLN A 7 7.41 -14.23 -28.81
CA GLN A 7 6.09 -14.00 -29.41
C GLN A 7 5.01 -13.79 -28.34
N ILE A 8 5.11 -14.51 -27.21
CA ILE A 8 4.18 -14.36 -26.09
C ILE A 8 4.28 -12.96 -25.49
N ILE A 9 5.50 -12.41 -25.36
CA ILE A 9 5.70 -11.04 -24.87
C ILE A 9 5.00 -10.02 -25.78
N ILE A 10 5.13 -10.15 -27.10
CA ILE A 10 4.47 -9.25 -28.06
C ILE A 10 2.95 -9.32 -27.91
N VAL A 11 2.39 -10.52 -27.78
CA VAL A 11 0.94 -10.71 -27.60
C VAL A 11 0.46 -10.08 -26.28
N ILE A 12 1.22 -10.25 -25.18
CA ILE A 12 0.92 -9.63 -23.89
C ILE A 12 0.92 -8.11 -24.02
N VAL A 13 1.94 -7.52 -24.66
CA VAL A 13 2.03 -6.07 -24.87
C VAL A 13 0.82 -5.55 -25.67
N LEU A 14 0.43 -6.24 -26.75
CA LEU A 14 -0.76 -5.87 -27.50
C LEU A 14 -2.03 -5.98 -26.64
N ALA A 15 -2.19 -7.06 -25.87
CA ALA A 15 -3.30 -7.20 -24.95
C ALA A 15 -3.33 -6.05 -23.91
N VAL A 16 -2.19 -5.64 -23.37
CA VAL A 16 -2.09 -4.48 -22.46
C VAL A 16 -2.53 -3.19 -23.14
N LEU A 17 -2.11 -2.96 -24.39
CA LEU A 17 -2.50 -1.77 -25.15
C LEU A 17 -4.00 -1.74 -25.45
N LEU A 18 -4.61 -2.89 -25.76
CA LEU A 18 -6.05 -3.01 -26.05
C LEU A 18 -6.92 -2.95 -24.79
N PHE A 19 -6.53 -3.66 -23.72
CA PHE A 19 -7.30 -3.76 -22.47
C PHE A 19 -6.99 -2.62 -21.48
N GLY A 20 -5.93 -1.87 -21.73
CA GLY A 20 -5.58 -0.65 -21.01
C GLY A 20 -4.62 -0.87 -19.85
N ALA A 21 -3.50 -0.13 -19.91
CA ALA A 21 -2.52 0.00 -18.84
C ALA A 21 -3.08 0.25 -17.41
N PRO A 22 -4.20 0.98 -17.19
CA PRO A 22 -4.71 1.18 -15.82
C PRO A 22 -5.47 -0.02 -15.25
N LYS A 23 -5.95 -0.96 -16.07
CA LYS A 23 -6.75 -2.11 -15.60
C LYS A 23 -5.90 -3.30 -15.15
N LEU A 24 -4.76 -3.50 -15.78
CA LEU A 24 -3.78 -4.52 -15.39
C LEU A 24 -3.24 -4.42 -13.95
N PRO A 25 -2.81 -3.24 -13.44
CA PRO A 25 -2.31 -3.14 -12.07
C PRO A 25 -3.40 -3.45 -11.05
N GLY A 26 -4.66 -3.10 -11.34
CA GLY A 26 -5.81 -3.46 -10.50
C GLY A 26 -6.03 -4.98 -10.43
N LEU A 27 -6.03 -5.65 -11.58
CA LEU A 27 -6.18 -7.11 -11.66
C LEU A 27 -5.00 -7.86 -11.03
N ALA A 28 -3.77 -7.39 -11.27
CA ALA A 28 -2.58 -7.98 -10.66
C ALA A 28 -2.60 -7.85 -9.14
N ARG A 29 -3.08 -6.72 -8.59
CA ARG A 29 -3.23 -6.54 -7.14
C ARG A 29 -4.32 -7.42 -6.55
N SER A 30 -5.51 -7.52 -7.16
CA SER A 30 -6.58 -8.37 -6.64
C SER A 30 -6.23 -9.86 -6.67
N VAL A 31 -5.61 -10.32 -7.77
CA VAL A 31 -5.10 -11.69 -7.90
C VAL A 31 -3.94 -11.93 -6.92
N GLY A 32 -3.01 -10.99 -6.78
CA GLY A 32 -1.89 -11.08 -5.85
C GLY A 32 -2.32 -11.15 -4.38
N GLN A 33 -3.35 -10.39 -3.99
CA GLN A 33 -3.94 -10.47 -2.65
C GLN A 33 -4.57 -11.86 -2.40
N SER A 34 -5.32 -12.38 -3.37
CA SER A 34 -5.94 -13.72 -3.29
C SER A 34 -4.89 -14.83 -3.18
N LEU A 35 -3.82 -14.76 -3.97
CA LEU A 35 -2.69 -15.69 -3.90
C LEU A 35 -1.93 -15.59 -2.58
N ARG A 36 -1.81 -14.39 -1.99
CA ARG A 36 -1.12 -14.21 -0.70
C ARG A 36 -1.88 -14.86 0.44
N ILE A 37 -3.20 -14.73 0.47
CA ILE A 37 -4.06 -15.39 1.47
C ILE A 37 -3.90 -16.91 1.34
N PHE A 38 -4.07 -17.43 0.11
CA PHE A 38 -3.89 -18.85 -0.16
C PHE A 38 -2.48 -19.36 0.20
N LYS A 39 -1.43 -18.60 -0.11
CA LYS A 39 -0.04 -18.94 0.25
C LYS A 39 0.13 -19.03 1.76
N SER A 40 -0.45 -18.10 2.52
CA SER A 40 -0.35 -18.09 3.98
C SER A 40 -1.07 -19.28 4.60
N GLU A 41 -2.28 -19.60 4.14
CA GLU A 41 -3.02 -20.78 4.59
C GLU A 41 -2.24 -22.07 4.27
N VAL A 42 -1.76 -22.20 3.03
CA VAL A 42 -0.94 -23.35 2.60
C VAL A 42 0.39 -23.43 3.37
N ARG A 43 0.97 -22.30 3.77
CA ARG A 43 2.17 -22.28 4.62
C ARG A 43 1.86 -22.76 6.03
N GLN A 44 0.74 -22.34 6.60
CA GLN A 44 0.32 -22.80 7.93
C GLN A 44 0.14 -24.32 7.95
N LEU A 45 -0.51 -24.88 6.92
CA LEU A 45 -0.61 -26.34 6.72
C LEU A 45 0.77 -27.03 6.57
N LYS A 46 1.77 -26.34 6.03
CA LYS A 46 3.14 -26.86 5.88
C LYS A 46 3.94 -26.75 7.19
N ASP A 47 3.82 -25.64 7.90
CA ASP A 47 4.51 -25.36 9.18
C ASP A 47 3.94 -26.22 10.32
N GLU A 48 2.65 -26.57 10.31
CA GLU A 48 2.10 -27.56 11.26
C GLU A 48 2.75 -28.95 11.11
N ASN A 49 3.40 -29.22 9.97
CA ASN A 49 4.16 -30.44 9.73
C ASN A 49 5.70 -30.27 9.91
N ASN A 50 6.22 -29.05 10.02
CA ASN A 50 7.66 -28.75 10.19
C ASN A 50 7.79 -27.41 10.95
N GLY A 51 8.28 -27.45 12.20
CA GLY A 51 8.25 -26.34 13.17
C GLY A 51 8.78 -24.96 12.73
N PRO A 52 8.57 -23.92 13.58
CA PRO A 52 8.28 -22.56 13.14
C PRO A 52 9.47 -21.85 12.46
N ALA A 53 9.25 -21.40 11.22
CA ALA A 53 10.18 -20.52 10.50
C ALA A 53 9.79 -19.03 10.63
N PRO A 54 10.74 -18.10 10.89
CA PRO A 54 10.45 -16.66 10.96
C PRO A 54 9.90 -16.10 9.65
N GLN A 55 8.68 -15.55 9.70
CA GLN A 55 8.05 -14.88 8.57
C GLN A 55 8.59 -13.43 8.46
N ALA A 56 9.53 -13.20 7.55
CA ALA A 56 9.85 -11.86 7.08
C ALA A 56 8.68 -11.33 6.24
N ALA A 57 8.05 -10.24 6.67
CA ALA A 57 6.98 -9.58 5.95
C ALA A 57 7.55 -8.61 4.88
N PRO A 58 7.36 -8.83 3.57
CA PRO A 58 7.66 -7.83 2.56
C PRO A 58 6.38 -7.06 2.23
N GLY A 59 6.42 -5.74 2.45
CA GLY A 59 5.47 -4.78 1.88
C GLY A 59 4.40 -4.27 2.84
N GLY A 60 4.79 -3.51 3.86
CA GLY A 60 3.93 -2.47 4.44
C GLY A 60 4.08 -1.16 3.65
N PRO A 61 3.07 -0.29 3.59
CA PRO A 61 3.20 1.03 2.96
C PRO A 61 4.41 1.76 3.54
N ALA A 62 5.29 2.28 2.69
CA ALA A 62 6.37 3.15 3.13
C ALA A 62 5.78 4.25 4.03
N PRO A 63 6.44 4.60 5.16
CA PRO A 63 6.05 5.75 5.95
C PRO A 63 6.01 6.99 5.03
N GLN A 64 4.82 7.43 4.68
CA GLN A 64 4.65 8.72 4.03
C GLN A 64 5.11 9.76 5.06
N PRO A 65 6.11 10.61 4.75
CA PRO A 65 6.44 11.72 5.63
C PRO A 65 5.16 12.53 5.83
N ALA A 66 4.74 12.67 7.09
CA ALA A 66 3.60 13.49 7.44
C ALA A 66 3.76 14.88 6.80
N PRO A 67 2.74 15.45 6.15
CA PRO A 67 2.82 16.83 5.70
C PRO A 67 3.00 17.70 6.94
N LEU A 68 4.15 18.36 7.02
CA LEU A 68 4.39 19.44 7.98
C LEU A 68 3.34 20.51 7.64
N SER A 69 2.26 20.59 8.42
CA SER A 69 1.34 21.71 8.36
C SER A 69 2.02 22.92 9.01
N PRO A 70 2.40 23.98 8.28
CA PRO A 70 2.75 25.25 8.88
C PRO A 70 1.44 26.04 9.02
N GLY A 71 0.82 26.00 10.19
CA GLY A 71 -0.45 26.68 10.38
C GLY A 71 -0.88 26.76 11.84
N SER A 72 -0.31 27.75 12.55
CA SER A 72 -0.88 28.61 13.62
C SER A 72 -1.80 28.03 14.71
N PRO A 73 -1.70 28.52 15.97
CA PRO A 73 -1.93 29.94 16.22
C PRO A 73 -0.92 30.61 17.14
N ALA A 74 -0.76 31.91 16.85
CA ALA A 74 -0.42 32.95 17.79
C ALA A 74 -0.97 32.65 19.20
N GLY A 75 -0.07 32.30 20.12
CA GLY A 75 -0.26 32.52 21.54
C GLY A 75 -0.07 34.00 21.80
N GLU A 76 -1.13 34.77 21.53
CA GLU A 76 -1.29 36.17 21.92
C GLU A 76 -1.21 36.23 23.45
N SER A 77 -0.02 36.53 23.95
CA SER A 77 0.23 36.91 25.33
C SER A 77 -0.26 38.34 25.54
N ALA A 78 -1.55 38.54 25.81
CA ALA A 78 -2.09 39.77 26.39
C ALA A 78 -3.55 39.61 26.87
N PRO A 79 -3.80 39.56 28.18
CA PRO A 79 -5.04 40.10 28.74
C PRO A 79 -4.73 41.51 29.24
N GLY A 80 -4.95 42.48 28.37
CA GLY A 80 -5.13 43.87 28.78
C GLY A 80 -6.40 44.00 29.62
N GLU A 81 -6.24 44.60 30.79
CA GLU A 81 -7.09 45.68 31.28
C GLU A 81 -8.58 45.58 30.91
N HIS A 82 -9.39 44.92 31.75
CA HIS A 82 -10.84 45.13 31.78
C HIS A 82 -11.25 45.61 33.16
N ARG A 83 -11.40 46.94 33.25
CA ARG A 83 -12.26 47.62 34.23
C ARG A 83 -13.64 46.96 34.23
N HIS A 84 -14.12 46.53 35.38
CA HIS A 84 -15.44 46.85 35.95
C HIS A 84 -15.73 45.90 37.11
N GLN A 85 -15.44 46.35 38.32
CA GLN A 85 -16.10 45.88 39.54
C GLN A 85 -16.96 47.05 40.03
N GLU A 86 -18.27 46.91 39.90
CA GLU A 86 -19.37 47.45 40.73
C GLU A 86 -20.61 46.63 40.31
N PRO A 87 -21.61 46.37 41.18
CA PRO A 87 -22.01 47.08 42.41
C PRO A 87 -21.93 46.26 43.71
#